data_AF-W1V7Z3-F1
#
_entry.id   AF-W1V7Z3-F1
#
_cell.length_a   1.000
_cell.length_b   1.000
_cell.length_c   1.000
_cell.angle_alpha   90.00
_cell.angle_beta   90.00
_cell.angle_gamma   90.00
#
_symmetry.space_group_name_H-M   'P 1'
#
loop_
_entity.id
_entity.type
_entity.pdbx_description
1 polymer ?
#
loop_
_entity_poly.entity_id
_entity_poly.type
_entity_poly.pdbx_seq_one_letter_code
_entity_poly.pdbx_strand_id
1 'polypeptide(L)'
;KSGYNVKTADSRTNGYSGLTGAALTSTMGAVSVGDGGTKTRQITNVAAGTADTDAVNVAQLRNVNLKVAGNTGKNDVLLDNQTLTVKGDGSYVTTSVNNQTIDVTLTDATKNKIDNAANKDLSNITDGGKSVIRDEAQKAVKVVAGKNTTITEGT
;
A
#
# COMPACT_ATOMS: atom_id res chain seq x y z
N LYS A 1 -6.92 37.41 10.66
CA LYS A 1 -6.20 36.11 10.78
C LYS A 1 -6.17 35.50 9.38
N SER A 2 -5.02 35.01 8.92
CA SER A 2 -4.94 34.32 7.63
C SER A 2 -5.82 33.07 7.66
N GLY A 3 -6.44 32.72 6.53
CA GLY A 3 -7.17 31.47 6.41
C GLY A 3 -6.23 30.26 6.44
N TYR A 4 -6.78 29.05 6.54
CA TYR A 4 -6.02 27.81 6.60
C TYR A 4 -5.66 27.32 5.20
N ASN A 5 -4.37 27.27 4.87
CA ASN A 5 -3.85 26.67 3.65
C ASN A 5 -3.17 25.33 3.97
N VAL A 6 -3.85 24.23 3.64
CA VAL A 6 -3.40 22.86 3.95
C VAL A 6 -2.07 22.53 3.27
N LYS A 7 -1.81 23.06 2.08
CA LYS A 7 -0.58 22.78 1.32
C LYS A 7 0.66 23.25 2.09
N THR A 8 0.59 24.46 2.62
CA THR A 8 1.70 25.08 3.36
C THR A 8 1.78 24.56 4.79
N ALA A 9 0.66 24.24 5.42
CA ALA A 9 0.63 23.76 6.80
C ALA A 9 1.10 22.30 6.94
N ASP A 10 0.83 21.46 5.95
CA ASP A 10 1.07 20.00 5.99
C ASP A 10 2.02 19.52 4.87
N SER A 11 2.73 20.44 4.20
CA SER A 11 3.69 20.16 3.12
C SER A 11 3.18 19.24 2.01
N ARG A 12 1.86 19.23 1.75
CA ARG A 12 1.26 18.32 0.76
C ARG A 12 1.67 18.71 -0.65
N THR A 13 2.08 17.73 -1.45
CA THR A 13 2.38 17.93 -2.87
C THR A 13 1.10 18.17 -3.68
N ASN A 14 0.04 17.40 -3.41
CA ASN A 14 -1.23 17.49 -4.12
C ASN A 14 -2.18 18.49 -3.44
N GLY A 15 -1.99 19.79 -3.75
CA GLY A 15 -2.97 20.84 -3.43
C GLY A 15 -3.82 21.18 -4.65
N TYR A 16 -5.09 21.54 -4.47
CA TYR A 16 -5.93 22.01 -5.57
C TYR A 16 -5.35 23.33 -6.11
N SER A 17 -4.71 23.27 -7.28
CA SER A 17 -3.98 24.39 -7.88
C SER A 17 -4.89 25.56 -8.27
N GLY A 18 -6.20 25.32 -8.40
CA GLY A 18 -7.18 26.36 -8.69
C GLY A 18 -7.52 27.27 -7.51
N LEU A 19 -7.23 26.87 -6.26
CA LEU A 19 -7.54 27.68 -5.08
C LEU A 19 -6.50 28.80 -4.98
N THR A 20 -6.94 30.05 -5.09
CA THR A 20 -6.08 31.23 -4.94
C THR A 20 -6.81 32.37 -4.21
N GLY A 21 -6.07 33.39 -3.76
CA GLY A 21 -6.64 34.62 -3.18
C GLY A 21 -7.57 34.40 -1.98
N ALA A 22 -8.77 34.97 -2.05
CA ALA A 22 -9.75 35.00 -0.95
C ALA A 22 -10.24 33.62 -0.51
N ALA A 23 -10.14 32.59 -1.36
CA ALA A 23 -10.48 31.22 -1.00
C ALA A 23 -9.48 30.61 0.01
N LEU A 24 -8.23 31.06 0.02
CA LEU A 24 -7.21 30.60 0.95
C LEU A 24 -7.04 31.54 2.15
N THR A 25 -7.18 32.85 1.94
CA THR A 25 -6.89 33.87 2.95
C THR A 25 -7.90 35.00 2.94
N SER A 26 -8.57 35.24 4.08
CA SER A 26 -9.46 36.40 4.25
C SER A 26 -8.70 37.73 4.10
N THR A 27 -9.33 38.67 3.42
CA THR A 27 -8.84 40.05 3.26
C THR A 27 -9.37 41.01 4.33
N MET A 28 -10.33 40.58 5.17
CA MET A 28 -10.99 41.39 6.20
C MET A 28 -11.07 40.69 7.56
N GLY A 29 -11.63 41.39 8.56
CA GLY A 29 -11.91 40.86 9.89
C GLY A 29 -12.87 39.66 9.88
N ALA A 30 -12.84 38.85 10.93
CA ALA A 30 -13.66 37.64 11.04
C ALA A 30 -15.03 37.93 11.68
N VAL A 31 -16.06 37.19 11.26
CA VAL A 31 -17.34 37.10 11.96
C VAL A 31 -17.22 36.05 13.07
N SER A 32 -17.56 36.39 14.31
CA SER A 32 -17.53 35.44 15.43
C SER A 32 -18.93 34.97 15.79
N VAL A 33 -19.13 33.65 15.87
CA VAL A 33 -20.37 33.00 16.36
C VAL A 33 -20.24 32.48 17.81
N GLY A 34 -19.14 32.83 18.47
CA GLY A 34 -18.80 32.42 19.83
C GLY A 34 -17.88 33.43 20.52
N ASP A 35 -17.28 33.02 21.63
CA ASP A 35 -16.40 33.88 22.45
C ASP A 35 -14.94 33.42 22.50
N GLY A 36 -14.57 32.36 21.77
CA GLY A 36 -13.22 31.79 21.79
C GLY A 36 -12.91 30.94 23.04
N GLY A 37 -13.87 30.82 23.96
CA GLY A 37 -13.84 29.90 25.08
C GLY A 37 -14.79 28.73 24.82
N THR A 38 -15.74 28.50 25.73
CA THR A 38 -16.64 27.35 25.67
C THR A 38 -17.95 27.62 24.92
N LYS A 39 -18.27 28.89 24.60
CA LYS A 39 -19.55 29.22 23.95
C LYS A 39 -19.40 29.23 22.44
N THR A 40 -20.10 28.31 21.78
CA THR A 40 -20.20 28.23 20.32
C THR A 40 -21.67 28.12 19.90
N ARG A 41 -21.97 28.46 18.65
CA ARG A 41 -23.30 28.30 18.05
C ARG A 41 -23.19 27.48 16.79
N GLN A 42 -24.18 26.63 16.55
CA GLN A 42 -24.38 26.03 15.25
C GLN A 42 -24.96 27.08 14.28
N ILE A 43 -24.55 27.01 13.02
CA ILE A 43 -25.19 27.73 11.91
C ILE A 43 -26.00 26.68 11.16
N THR A 44 -27.33 26.78 11.24
CA THR A 44 -28.24 25.80 10.64
C THR A 44 -28.87 26.34 9.36
N ASN A 45 -29.52 25.47 8.58
CA ASN A 45 -30.16 25.80 7.30
C ASN A 45 -29.19 26.38 6.25
N VAL A 46 -27.93 25.96 6.28
CA VAL A 46 -26.91 26.33 5.28
C VAL A 46 -27.10 25.45 4.04
N ALA A 47 -27.49 26.08 2.93
CA ALA A 47 -27.55 25.42 1.62
C ALA A 47 -26.15 24.94 1.18
N ALA A 48 -26.10 23.97 0.26
CA ALA A 48 -24.82 23.47 -0.25
C ALA A 48 -24.07 24.58 -1.01
N GLY A 49 -22.82 24.85 -0.61
CA GLY A 49 -21.96 25.82 -1.27
C GLY A 49 -21.49 25.32 -2.64
N THR A 50 -21.18 26.24 -3.55
CA THR A 50 -20.77 25.95 -4.93
C THR A 50 -19.49 26.66 -5.34
N ALA A 51 -19.27 27.89 -4.89
CA ALA A 51 -18.04 28.63 -5.12
C ALA A 51 -16.99 28.30 -4.05
N ASP A 52 -15.71 28.52 -4.37
CA ASP A 52 -14.58 28.24 -3.46
C ASP A 52 -14.65 29.00 -2.11
N THR A 53 -15.43 30.09 -2.04
CA THR A 53 -15.62 30.92 -0.84
C THR A 53 -16.94 30.67 -0.12
N ASP A 54 -17.75 29.71 -0.58
CA ASP A 54 -19.01 29.38 0.08
C ASP A 54 -18.79 28.55 1.35
N ALA A 55 -19.70 28.68 2.31
CA ALA A 55 -19.72 27.77 3.45
C ALA A 55 -20.11 26.35 3.00
N VAL A 56 -19.43 25.34 3.55
CA VAL A 56 -19.79 23.93 3.36
C VAL A 56 -20.76 23.48 4.44
N ASN A 57 -21.77 22.71 4.07
CA ASN A 57 -22.65 22.06 5.04
C ASN A 57 -22.23 20.62 5.35
N VAL A 58 -22.84 20.00 6.36
CA VAL A 58 -22.51 18.63 6.78
C VAL A 58 -22.77 17.61 5.67
N ALA A 59 -23.80 17.81 4.83
CA ALA A 59 -24.10 16.89 3.75
C ALA A 59 -22.96 16.84 2.71
N GLN A 60 -22.35 17.98 2.37
CA GLN A 60 -21.19 18.04 1.49
C GLN A 60 -19.98 17.34 2.13
N LEU A 61 -19.70 17.60 3.41
CA LEU A 61 -18.60 16.94 4.13
C LEU A 61 -18.77 15.41 4.16
N ARG A 62 -19.98 14.93 4.43
CA ARG A 62 -20.29 13.49 4.46
C ARG A 62 -20.23 12.83 3.08
N ASN A 63 -20.32 13.61 2.00
CA ASN A 63 -20.23 13.12 0.63
C ASN A 63 -18.80 13.16 0.05
N VAL A 64 -17.82 13.60 0.83
CA VAL A 64 -16.42 13.53 0.39
C VAL A 64 -16.02 12.06 0.26
N ASN A 65 -15.53 11.69 -0.92
CA ASN A 65 -15.07 10.35 -1.23
C ASN A 65 -13.64 10.36 -1.76
N LEU A 66 -13.00 9.21 -1.65
CA LEU A 66 -11.74 8.90 -2.30
C LEU A 66 -12.03 8.03 -3.53
N LYS A 67 -11.71 8.55 -4.71
CA LYS A 67 -11.81 7.79 -5.96
C LYS A 67 -10.68 6.77 -6.06
N VAL A 68 -11.04 5.53 -6.40
CA VAL A 68 -10.12 4.39 -6.48
C VAL A 68 -10.23 3.71 -7.84
N ALA A 69 -9.10 3.46 -8.49
CA ALA A 69 -9.03 2.72 -9.74
C ALA A 69 -7.88 1.71 -9.67
N GLY A 70 -8.08 0.53 -10.26
CA GLY A 70 -7.05 -0.50 -10.38
C GLY A 70 -6.79 -0.86 -11.84
N ASN A 71 -6.00 -1.92 -12.07
CA ASN A 71 -5.79 -2.47 -13.42
C ASN A 71 -7.11 -2.86 -14.09
N THR A 72 -8.12 -3.22 -13.28
CA THR A 72 -9.50 -3.43 -13.72
C THR A 72 -10.45 -2.70 -12.77
N GLY A 73 -11.51 -2.10 -13.32
CA GLY A 73 -12.57 -1.45 -12.54
C GLY A 73 -12.22 -0.08 -11.93
N LYS A 74 -13.27 0.61 -11.49
CA LYS A 74 -13.23 1.90 -10.77
C LYS A 74 -14.32 1.87 -9.70
N ASN A 75 -14.03 2.42 -8.52
CA ASN A 75 -14.96 2.55 -7.40
C ASN A 75 -14.61 3.83 -6.61
N ASP A 76 -15.46 4.19 -5.66
CA ASP A 76 -15.20 5.27 -4.71
C ASP A 76 -15.35 4.75 -3.27
N VAL A 77 -14.59 5.32 -2.33
CA VAL A 77 -14.70 5.07 -0.89
C VAL A 77 -15.24 6.32 -0.22
N LEU A 78 -16.43 6.22 0.40
CA LEU A 78 -17.00 7.33 1.15
C LEU A 78 -16.25 7.54 2.46
N LEU A 79 -15.60 8.69 2.64
CA LEU A 79 -14.70 8.91 3.79
C LEU A 79 -15.45 9.13 5.12
N ASP A 80 -16.76 9.39 5.08
CA ASP A 80 -17.60 9.54 6.28
C ASP A 80 -17.75 8.25 7.08
N ASN A 81 -17.87 7.11 6.41
CA ASN A 81 -18.24 5.86 7.07
C ASN A 81 -17.72 4.56 6.41
N GLN A 82 -16.95 4.66 5.33
CA GLN A 82 -16.31 3.50 4.70
C GLN A 82 -14.80 3.52 4.93
N THR A 83 -14.19 2.35 4.80
CA THR A 83 -12.75 2.16 4.92
C THR A 83 -12.19 1.64 3.61
N LEU A 84 -11.16 2.28 3.07
CA LEU A 84 -10.38 1.71 1.97
C LEU A 84 -9.64 0.48 2.51
N THR A 85 -10.09 -0.71 2.11
CA THR A 85 -9.46 -1.97 2.51
C THR A 85 -8.60 -2.49 1.36
N VAL A 86 -7.30 -2.65 1.62
CA VAL A 86 -6.38 -3.35 0.72
C VAL A 86 -6.22 -4.77 1.25
N LYS A 87 -6.51 -5.78 0.42
CA LYS A 87 -6.43 -7.19 0.80
C LYS A 87 -5.48 -7.94 -0.12
N GLY A 88 -4.60 -8.74 0.47
CA GLY A 88 -4.02 -9.87 -0.22
C GLY A 88 -5.02 -11.02 -0.31
N ASP A 89 -4.81 -11.96 -1.23
CA ASP A 89 -5.58 -13.21 -1.31
C ASP A 89 -5.26 -14.19 -0.16
N GLY A 90 -4.25 -13.87 0.67
CA GLY A 90 -3.78 -14.68 1.79
C GLY A 90 -2.95 -15.90 1.37
N SER A 91 -2.98 -16.29 0.09
CA SER A 91 -2.22 -17.42 -0.45
C SER A 91 -0.86 -16.98 -0.95
N TYR A 92 -0.83 -15.91 -1.74
CA TYR A 92 0.36 -15.35 -2.36
C TYR A 92 0.80 -14.04 -1.72
N VAL A 93 -0.17 -13.18 -1.42
CA VAL A 93 0.06 -11.85 -0.83
C VAL A 93 -0.71 -11.71 0.48
N THR A 94 -0.11 -11.07 1.46
CA THR A 94 -0.75 -10.63 2.70
C THR A 94 -0.53 -9.13 2.92
N THR A 95 -1.40 -8.52 3.72
CA THR A 95 -1.37 -7.09 4.02
C THR A 95 -1.51 -6.84 5.51
N SER A 96 -0.73 -5.94 6.07
CA SER A 96 -0.82 -5.48 7.47
C SER A 96 -0.79 -3.96 7.57
N VAL A 97 -1.36 -3.41 8.64
CA VAL A 97 -1.32 -1.96 8.92
C VAL A 97 -0.38 -1.72 10.09
N ASN A 98 0.60 -0.84 9.91
CA ASN A 98 1.58 -0.43 10.90
C ASN A 98 1.58 1.09 11.06
N ASN A 99 0.88 1.59 12.07
CA ASN A 99 0.64 3.01 12.33
C ASN A 99 0.04 3.77 11.12
N GLN A 100 0.89 4.22 10.20
CA GLN A 100 0.54 5.12 9.10
C GLN A 100 0.78 4.48 7.72
N THR A 101 1.32 3.26 7.67
CA THR A 101 1.60 2.55 6.41
C THR A 101 0.76 1.26 6.30
N ILE A 102 0.61 0.81 5.05
CA ILE A 102 0.04 -0.49 4.71
C ILE A 102 1.19 -1.31 4.13
N ASP A 103 1.63 -2.33 4.85
CA ASP A 103 2.62 -3.27 4.33
C ASP A 103 1.90 -4.25 3.41
N VAL A 104 2.42 -4.43 2.20
CA VAL A 104 1.96 -5.44 1.24
C VAL A 104 3.12 -6.40 1.00
N THR A 105 2.99 -7.64 1.44
CA THR A 105 4.11 -8.59 1.45
C THR A 105 3.70 -9.93 0.84
N LEU A 106 4.69 -10.67 0.31
CA LEU A 106 4.48 -12.05 -0.08
C LEU A 106 4.40 -12.96 1.15
N THR A 107 3.56 -13.97 1.08
CA THR A 107 3.48 -15.02 2.10
C THR A 107 4.79 -15.80 2.17
N ASP A 108 5.09 -16.40 3.34
CA ASP A 108 6.31 -17.20 3.52
C ASP A 108 6.34 -18.41 2.58
N ALA A 109 5.20 -19.04 2.33
CA ALA A 109 5.07 -20.12 1.36
C ALA A 109 5.48 -19.68 -0.07
N THR A 110 5.10 -18.45 -0.47
CA THR A 110 5.44 -17.91 -1.79
C THR A 110 6.91 -17.51 -1.87
N LYS A 111 7.45 -16.87 -0.82
CA LYS A 111 8.88 -16.56 -0.71
C LYS A 111 9.72 -17.83 -0.82
N ASN A 112 9.39 -18.87 -0.07
CA ASN A 112 10.08 -20.17 -0.12
C ASN A 112 10.04 -20.81 -1.52
N LYS A 113 8.93 -20.70 -2.25
CA LYS A 113 8.85 -21.20 -3.64
C LYS A 113 9.77 -20.42 -4.59
N ILE A 114 9.85 -19.10 -4.43
CA ILE A 114 10.71 -18.23 -5.26
C ILE A 114 12.18 -18.50 -4.97
N ASP A 115 12.56 -18.53 -3.69
CA ASP A 115 13.92 -18.82 -3.24
C ASP A 115 14.36 -20.20 -3.73
N ASN A 116 13.42 -21.17 -3.74
CA ASN A 116 13.68 -22.49 -4.28
C ASN A 116 13.80 -22.55 -5.81
N ALA A 117 13.27 -21.59 -6.57
CA ALA A 117 13.31 -21.61 -8.03
C ALA A 117 14.50 -20.80 -8.60
N ALA A 118 14.97 -19.80 -7.85
CA ALA A 118 15.89 -18.79 -8.37
C ALA A 118 17.38 -19.09 -8.11
N ASN A 119 17.74 -20.14 -7.35
CA ASN A 119 19.15 -20.36 -6.99
C ASN A 119 19.94 -21.17 -8.04
N LYS A 120 21.09 -20.62 -8.47
CA LYS A 120 22.05 -21.25 -9.40
C LYS A 120 22.97 -22.26 -8.73
N ASP A 121 23.14 -22.15 -7.41
CA ASP A 121 24.10 -22.96 -6.65
C ASP A 121 23.43 -24.19 -5.99
N LEU A 122 22.23 -24.55 -6.42
CA LEU A 122 21.45 -25.69 -5.89
C LEU A 122 21.17 -25.64 -4.38
N SER A 123 21.38 -24.51 -3.68
CA SER A 123 21.09 -24.43 -2.23
C SER A 123 19.59 -24.53 -1.92
N ASN A 124 18.75 -24.33 -2.94
CA ASN A 124 17.31 -24.62 -2.96
C ASN A 124 16.97 -26.12 -2.90
N ILE A 125 17.92 -27.00 -3.16
CA ILE A 125 17.73 -28.44 -3.02
C ILE A 125 18.11 -28.86 -1.61
N THR A 126 17.15 -29.45 -0.88
CA THR A 126 17.40 -29.99 0.46
C THR A 126 18.51 -31.04 0.45
N ASP A 127 19.15 -31.30 1.59
CA ASP A 127 20.22 -32.31 1.67
C ASP A 127 19.76 -33.70 1.20
N GLY A 128 18.52 -34.06 1.53
CA GLY A 128 17.87 -35.27 1.01
C GLY A 128 17.74 -35.25 -0.51
N GLY A 129 17.27 -34.14 -1.11
CA GLY A 129 17.19 -33.99 -2.56
C GLY A 129 18.56 -34.08 -3.25
N LYS A 130 19.61 -33.49 -2.64
CA LYS A 130 20.99 -33.63 -3.13
C LYS A 130 21.47 -35.08 -3.08
N SER A 131 21.07 -35.86 -2.06
CA SER A 131 21.38 -37.30 -2.00
C SER A 131 20.72 -38.09 -3.12
N VAL A 132 19.42 -37.86 -3.36
CA VAL A 132 18.70 -38.52 -4.46
C VAL A 132 19.38 -38.25 -5.81
N ILE A 133 19.81 -37.02 -6.06
CA ILE A 133 20.55 -36.66 -7.28
C ILE A 133 21.86 -37.43 -7.39
N ARG A 134 22.64 -37.53 -6.30
CA ARG A 134 23.90 -38.29 -6.30
C ARG A 134 23.68 -39.78 -6.54
N ASP A 135 22.66 -40.37 -5.92
CA ASP A 135 22.37 -41.81 -6.05
C ASP A 135 21.91 -42.15 -7.47
N GLU A 136 21.07 -41.30 -8.06
CA GLU A 136 20.60 -41.51 -9.43
C GLU A 136 21.71 -41.29 -10.47
N ALA A 137 22.59 -40.30 -10.25
CA ALA A 137 23.76 -40.08 -11.08
C ALA A 137 24.72 -41.29 -11.06
N GLN A 138 24.87 -41.97 -9.91
CA GLN A 138 25.68 -43.18 -9.80
C GLN A 138 25.08 -44.35 -10.61
N LYS A 139 23.76 -44.50 -10.65
CA LYS A 139 23.09 -45.55 -11.45
C LYS A 139 23.20 -45.29 -12.96
N ALA A 140 23.19 -44.03 -13.37
CA ALA A 140 23.21 -43.65 -14.77
C ALA A 140 24.55 -43.92 -15.47
N VAL A 141 25.66 -43.99 -14.72
CA VAL A 141 27.00 -44.17 -15.26
C VAL A 141 27.57 -45.53 -14.86
N LYS A 142 27.69 -46.46 -15.82
CA LYS A 142 28.45 -47.71 -15.63
C LYS A 142 29.90 -47.49 -16.02
N VAL A 143 30.80 -47.35 -15.03
CA VAL A 143 32.24 -47.29 -15.29
C VAL A 143 32.79 -48.71 -15.34
N VAL A 144 33.36 -49.12 -16.47
CA VAL A 144 34.01 -50.43 -16.65
C VAL A 144 35.51 -50.20 -16.82
N ALA A 145 36.35 -50.91 -16.06
CA ALA A 145 37.79 -50.80 -16.17
C ALA A 145 38.27 -51.29 -17.55
N GLY A 146 38.85 -50.39 -18.34
CA GLY A 146 39.56 -50.69 -19.58
C GLY A 146 41.08 -50.66 -19.41
N LYS A 147 41.81 -51.12 -20.43
CA LYS A 147 43.28 -51.29 -20.43
C LYS A 147 44.08 -50.01 -20.08
N ASN A 148 43.49 -48.83 -20.31
CA ASN A 148 44.12 -47.52 -20.07
C ASN A 148 43.43 -46.69 -18.95
N THR A 149 42.57 -47.30 -18.15
CA THR A 149 41.85 -46.61 -17.06
C THR A 149 42.07 -47.33 -15.74
N THR A 150 42.41 -46.57 -14.70
CA THR A 150 42.50 -47.06 -13.32
C THR A 150 41.24 -46.61 -12.57
N ILE A 151 40.49 -47.54 -11.99
CA ILE A 151 39.36 -47.24 -11.10
C ILE A 151 39.85 -47.44 -9.67
N THR A 152 39.69 -46.41 -8.85
CA THR A 152 39.88 -46.49 -7.40
C THR A 152 38.53 -46.21 -6.76
N GLU A 153 38.00 -47.14 -5.96
CA GLU A 153 36.76 -46.90 -5.21
C GLU A 153 36.98 -45.79 -4.18
N GLY A 154 36.04 -44.86 -4.10
CA GLY A 154 36.04 -43.83 -3.06
C GLY A 154 35.59 -44.43 -1.72
N THR A 155 36.21 -44.00 -0.62
CA THR A 155 35.78 -44.29 0.76
C THR A 155 34.48 -43.61 1.12
#